data_AF-A0AAD0FMT7-F1
#
_entry.id   AF-A0AAD0FMT7-F1
#
_cell.length_a   1.000
_cell.length_b   1.000
_cell.length_c   1.000
_cell.angle_alpha   90.00
_cell.angle_beta   90.00
_cell.angle_gamma   90.00
#
_symmetry.space_group_name_H-M   'P 1'
#
loop_
_entity.id
_entity.type
_entity.pdbx_description
1 polymer ?
#
loop_
_entity_poly.entity_id
_entity_poly.type
_entity_poly.pdbx_seq_one_letter_code
_entity_poly.pdbx_strand_id
1 'polypeptide(L)'
;MRFPLSSALCTALAVALAGCTPSPSATPEPGSAAGEDARPQQGSQADATPEAGQGSVTIAGEDAAEDVQRWTPPRVDRQGRSLAQLRRAAEKAFSEGHLYEDADAAVPLWLAVQEEDPDDRQARNGLQRARQRLQQQADALLVRPLQQREALAEASRQALVLLTLAPKDEKVRALQGRVELAQRVVAYNRAGEEDLRSGRIGEDGDGAIGNFREALALDEHNSRARQGLAAAESGLIRRAEDAARVRDFASAGTWLAEASKVRDSSPTIADAFERIEQIRAAALLQLRDDGLRELATPQGLKPAREKLAEALRIALPGDAVVAQLRERIDLATHYGSFRPGQVFSDAMRDGGRGPQMVVVPHGGFQMGAGDAEPGATDAERPSHYVRFDRGFAMAITEVTVGDFERYVKSTNARPRATRRGHSVVYDERSGNFIRRSGVDWRSDYDGARALGNSPVMHVSVRDAENYAAWLSEQTGRSYRLPSEAEFEYALRAGSSGRYPWGDAGTPPPGTGNFTGSKDVSPSGRHWHNAFIGYGDGWWGPAPVASFQVNAFGLHDMAGNLSEWVADCWHASYRRAPSDGVAWFNPGCRSRVIRGGNWANAPEQTRAAWRQSQDSDTTNARIGFRLVRGI
;
A
#
# COMPACT_ATOMS: atom_id res chain seq x y z
N MET A 1 33.27 21.30 24.31
CA MET A 1 32.39 21.62 25.46
C MET A 1 30.99 21.16 25.07
N ARG A 2 30.60 19.94 25.44
CA ARG A 2 29.79 19.57 26.63
C ARG A 2 28.37 20.19 26.63
N PHE A 3 27.39 19.29 26.45
CA PHE A 3 25.94 19.46 26.61
C PHE A 3 25.54 19.85 28.05
N PRO A 4 24.25 20.14 28.28
CA PRO A 4 23.50 19.20 29.12
C PRO A 4 22.23 18.63 28.46
N LEU A 5 21.85 17.43 28.89
CA LEU A 5 20.57 16.78 28.58
C LEU A 5 19.46 17.30 29.50
N SER A 6 18.21 17.04 29.15
CA SER A 6 17.13 16.89 30.13
C SER A 6 16.22 15.75 29.73
N SER A 7 15.88 14.92 30.72
CA SER A 7 15.16 13.65 30.55
C SER A 7 13.85 13.69 31.33
N ALA A 8 12.76 13.31 30.68
CA ALA A 8 11.46 13.00 31.29
C ALA A 8 10.60 12.30 30.21
N LEU A 9 9.84 11.24 30.43
CA LEU A 9 9.69 10.29 31.53
C LEU A 9 8.67 9.28 30.98
N CYS A 10 9.11 8.06 30.62
CA CYS A 10 8.17 7.01 30.21
C CYS A 10 7.31 6.61 31.42
N THR A 11 5.99 6.60 31.26
CA THR A 11 5.09 6.00 32.25
C THR A 11 4.35 4.85 31.58
N ALA A 12 4.73 3.61 31.92
CA ALA A 12 4.03 2.42 31.46
C ALA A 12 2.79 2.18 32.33
N LEU A 13 1.68 1.75 31.71
CA LEU A 13 0.48 1.31 32.42
C LEU A 13 0.22 -0.16 32.06
N ALA A 14 0.29 -1.05 33.06
CA ALA A 14 0.09 -2.49 32.89
C ALA A 14 -0.59 -3.11 34.13
N VAL A 15 -1.92 -3.22 34.08
CA VAL A 15 -2.81 -3.92 35.03
C VAL A 15 -4.11 -4.21 34.26
N ALA A 16 -4.80 -5.36 34.31
CA ALA A 16 -4.41 -6.73 34.66
C ALA A 16 -5.44 -7.70 34.02
N LEU A 17 -5.06 -8.98 33.86
CA LEU A 17 -5.97 -10.04 33.42
C LEU A 17 -6.89 -10.49 34.57
N ALA A 18 -8.18 -10.68 34.27
CA ALA A 18 -9.09 -11.48 35.09
C ALA A 18 -10.04 -12.23 34.13
N GLY A 19 -9.94 -13.57 34.11
CA GLY A 19 -10.79 -14.42 33.29
C GLY A 19 -11.91 -15.06 34.10
N CYS A 20 -12.97 -15.51 33.42
CA CYS A 20 -13.93 -16.49 33.92
C CYS A 20 -14.56 -17.24 32.74
N THR A 21 -14.27 -18.53 32.61
CA THR A 21 -15.09 -19.50 31.89
C THR A 21 -15.83 -20.37 32.90
N PRO A 22 -16.98 -20.94 32.52
CA PRO A 22 -17.15 -22.37 32.80
C PRO A 22 -17.90 -23.14 31.69
N SER A 23 -17.21 -24.15 31.15
CA SER A 23 -17.60 -25.58 31.07
C SER A 23 -18.92 -26.05 30.40
N PRO A 24 -19.00 -27.35 29.99
CA PRO A 24 -19.86 -27.79 28.88
C PRO A 24 -21.03 -28.71 29.28
N SER A 25 -21.86 -29.07 28.30
CA SER A 25 -22.84 -30.17 28.36
C SER A 25 -22.94 -30.93 27.03
N ALA A 26 -23.39 -32.19 27.06
CA ALA A 26 -23.10 -33.20 26.04
C ALA A 26 -24.25 -33.58 25.08
N THR A 27 -23.83 -34.29 24.02
CA THR A 27 -24.47 -35.21 23.03
C THR A 27 -25.54 -36.21 23.55
N PRO A 28 -26.16 -37.13 22.73
CA PRO A 28 -26.17 -37.38 21.26
C PRO A 28 -27.61 -37.68 20.68
N GLU A 29 -27.66 -38.44 19.55
CA GLU A 29 -28.68 -39.42 19.08
C GLU A 29 -29.49 -39.07 17.79
N PRO A 30 -29.90 -40.07 16.96
CA PRO A 30 -29.68 -40.02 15.51
C PRO A 30 -30.90 -40.33 14.62
N GLY A 31 -30.70 -40.40 13.28
CA GLY A 31 -31.72 -40.81 12.31
C GLY A 31 -31.12 -41.38 11.01
N SER A 32 -31.56 -42.57 10.61
CA SER A 32 -31.07 -43.37 9.47
C SER A 32 -32.13 -43.48 8.35
N ALA A 33 -31.74 -44.11 7.23
CA ALA A 33 -32.53 -44.62 6.07
C ALA A 33 -32.62 -43.71 4.82
N ALA A 34 -32.67 -44.23 3.58
CA ALA A 34 -32.32 -45.56 3.00
C ALA A 34 -32.42 -45.49 1.44
N GLY A 35 -31.98 -46.53 0.73
CA GLY A 35 -32.14 -46.74 -0.73
C GLY A 35 -30.78 -46.81 -1.46
N GLU A 36 -30.29 -47.92 -2.04
CA GLU A 36 -30.91 -48.88 -2.99
C GLU A 36 -31.40 -48.18 -4.28
N ASP A 37 -31.16 -48.64 -5.51
CA ASP A 37 -30.39 -49.79 -6.01
C ASP A 37 -30.09 -49.58 -7.51
N ALA A 38 -29.06 -50.23 -8.11
CA ALA A 38 -29.01 -50.57 -9.56
C ALA A 38 -27.66 -51.18 -10.05
N ARG A 39 -27.69 -52.49 -10.30
CA ARG A 39 -27.00 -53.20 -11.40
C ARG A 39 -28.11 -53.89 -12.23
N PRO A 40 -27.95 -54.24 -13.53
CA PRO A 40 -26.79 -54.94 -14.15
C PRO A 40 -26.35 -54.28 -15.49
N GLN A 41 -25.65 -54.87 -16.47
CA GLN A 41 -25.28 -56.27 -16.72
C GLN A 41 -23.90 -56.45 -17.43
N GLN A 42 -23.84 -57.23 -18.52
CA GLN A 42 -22.65 -57.79 -19.18
C GLN A 42 -22.63 -57.49 -20.70
N GLY A 43 -21.45 -57.54 -21.34
CA GLY A 43 -21.40 -57.96 -22.75
C GLY A 43 -20.11 -57.71 -23.56
N SER A 44 -19.24 -58.73 -23.61
CA SER A 44 -18.39 -59.18 -24.74
C SER A 44 -16.85 -59.15 -24.57
N GLN A 45 -16.19 -60.08 -25.28
CA GLN A 45 -14.75 -60.37 -25.31
C GLN A 45 -14.13 -59.88 -26.63
N ALA A 46 -12.87 -59.46 -26.63
CA ALA A 46 -11.87 -59.80 -27.67
C ALA A 46 -10.45 -59.40 -27.25
N ASP A 47 -9.46 -60.18 -27.72
CA ASP A 47 -8.02 -60.03 -27.55
C ASP A 47 -7.40 -58.66 -27.86
N ALA A 48 -6.37 -58.28 -27.09
CA ALA A 48 -5.06 -57.84 -27.61
C ALA A 48 -4.04 -57.56 -26.47
N THR A 49 -2.88 -58.22 -26.49
CA THR A 49 -1.68 -57.78 -25.74
C THR A 49 -1.11 -56.48 -26.31
N PRO A 50 -0.54 -55.61 -25.45
CA PRO A 50 0.92 -55.44 -25.53
C PRO A 50 1.63 -55.32 -24.17
N GLU A 51 2.95 -55.30 -24.22
CA GLU A 51 3.88 -55.25 -23.09
C GLU A 51 3.76 -53.96 -22.25
N ALA A 52 3.96 -54.10 -20.94
CA ALA A 52 4.19 -52.97 -20.03
C ALA A 52 5.32 -53.30 -19.04
N GLY A 53 6.50 -52.72 -19.29
CA GLY A 53 7.54 -52.65 -18.28
C GLY A 53 7.34 -51.40 -17.43
N GLN A 54 7.08 -51.57 -16.13
CA GLN A 54 7.25 -50.54 -15.11
C GLN A 54 7.40 -51.21 -13.74
N GLY A 55 8.57 -51.07 -13.11
CA GLY A 55 8.84 -51.62 -11.79
C GLY A 55 8.15 -50.80 -10.71
N SER A 56 7.22 -51.41 -9.97
CA SER A 56 6.71 -50.86 -8.72
C SER A 56 7.73 -51.10 -7.60
N VAL A 57 8.22 -50.02 -6.98
CA VAL A 57 8.95 -50.14 -5.71
C VAL A 57 7.91 -50.27 -4.61
N THR A 58 7.67 -51.51 -4.18
CA THR A 58 6.92 -51.80 -2.95
C THR A 58 7.89 -51.83 -1.78
N ILE A 59 7.73 -50.89 -0.84
CA ILE A 59 8.36 -51.00 0.47
C ILE A 59 7.55 -52.02 1.27
N ALA A 60 8.11 -53.21 1.46
CA ALA A 60 7.65 -54.19 2.42
C ALA A 60 8.77 -54.37 3.46
N GLY A 61 8.49 -53.96 4.70
CA GLY A 61 9.29 -54.37 5.85
C GLY A 61 8.85 -55.76 6.36
N GLU A 62 9.67 -56.31 7.25
CA GLU A 62 9.46 -57.55 8.02
C GLU A 62 9.82 -58.87 7.31
N ASP A 63 10.98 -59.41 7.71
CA ASP A 63 11.35 -60.82 7.79
C ASP A 63 11.18 -61.72 6.54
N ALA A 64 11.68 -61.23 5.40
CA ALA A 64 12.17 -62.12 4.35
C ALA A 64 13.65 -62.47 4.62
N ALA A 65 13.97 -63.77 4.71
CA ALA A 65 15.36 -64.23 4.78
C ALA A 65 16.13 -63.72 3.55
N GLU A 66 17.27 -63.07 3.76
CA GLU A 66 18.08 -62.51 2.67
C GLU A 66 18.47 -63.60 1.67
N ASP A 67 17.79 -63.62 0.52
CA ASP A 67 18.15 -64.47 -0.62
C ASP A 67 19.33 -63.81 -1.34
N VAL A 68 20.46 -63.72 -0.62
CA VAL A 68 21.65 -62.98 -1.07
C VAL A 68 22.13 -63.60 -2.37
N GLN A 69 22.06 -62.84 -3.45
CA GLN A 69 22.37 -63.27 -4.81
C GLN A 69 23.81 -63.76 -4.92
N ARG A 70 24.04 -65.07 -4.77
CA ARG A 70 25.40 -65.64 -4.75
C ARG A 70 25.98 -65.71 -6.15
N TRP A 71 27.28 -65.42 -6.27
CA TRP A 71 28.02 -65.75 -7.48
C TRP A 71 28.07 -67.27 -7.63
N THR A 72 27.59 -67.79 -8.76
CA THR A 72 27.66 -69.21 -9.11
C THR A 72 28.98 -69.47 -9.84
N PRO A 73 29.87 -70.36 -9.34
CA PRO A 73 31.12 -70.68 -10.02
C PRO A 73 30.87 -71.25 -11.43
N PRO A 74 31.54 -70.73 -12.48
CA PRO A 74 31.57 -71.36 -13.79
C PRO A 74 32.06 -72.82 -13.70
N ARG A 75 31.43 -73.73 -14.44
CA ARG A 75 31.80 -75.15 -14.41
C ARG A 75 33.11 -75.38 -15.16
N VAL A 76 34.14 -75.78 -14.43
CA VAL A 76 35.43 -76.24 -14.97
C VAL A 76 35.26 -77.55 -15.75
N ASP A 77 35.74 -77.62 -16.99
CA ASP A 77 35.89 -78.90 -17.69
C ASP A 77 37.08 -79.70 -17.12
N ARG A 78 36.78 -80.94 -16.68
CA ARG A 78 37.72 -81.84 -16.01
C ARG A 78 38.17 -82.99 -16.92
N GLN A 79 37.66 -83.11 -18.15
CA GLN A 79 37.94 -84.28 -19.00
C GLN A 79 39.45 -84.40 -19.30
N GLY A 80 40.08 -85.44 -18.73
CA GLY A 80 41.50 -85.75 -18.94
C GLY A 80 42.52 -84.87 -18.20
N ARG A 81 42.09 -83.92 -17.35
CA ARG A 81 43.01 -83.07 -16.56
C ARG A 81 43.31 -83.74 -15.20
N SER A 82 44.58 -83.97 -14.89
CA SER A 82 45.01 -84.38 -13.54
C SER A 82 44.97 -83.20 -12.56
N LEU A 83 44.83 -83.46 -11.25
CA LEU A 83 44.94 -82.45 -10.19
C LEU A 83 46.19 -81.58 -10.34
N ALA A 84 47.35 -82.18 -10.66
CA ALA A 84 48.60 -81.44 -10.88
C ALA A 84 48.62 -80.55 -12.14
N GLN A 85 47.71 -80.75 -13.10
CA GLN A 85 47.47 -79.82 -14.21
C GLN A 85 46.50 -78.71 -13.81
N LEU A 86 45.41 -79.04 -13.09
CA LEU A 86 44.45 -78.05 -12.58
C LEU A 86 45.12 -77.03 -11.65
N ARG A 87 45.95 -77.49 -10.69
CA ARG A 87 46.71 -76.59 -9.80
C ARG A 87 47.67 -75.66 -10.56
N ARG A 88 48.31 -76.15 -11.63
CA ARG A 88 49.21 -75.34 -12.48
C ARG A 88 48.44 -74.32 -13.32
N ALA A 89 47.28 -74.68 -13.85
CA ALA A 89 46.39 -73.75 -14.54
C ALA A 89 45.88 -72.66 -13.57
N ALA A 90 45.46 -73.05 -12.37
CA ALA A 90 44.94 -72.14 -11.35
C ALA A 90 46.00 -71.13 -10.84
N GLU A 91 47.25 -71.57 -10.64
CA GLU A 91 48.36 -70.69 -10.29
C GLU A 91 48.72 -69.74 -11.44
N LYS A 92 48.69 -70.23 -12.69
CA LYS A 92 48.91 -69.41 -13.88
C LYS A 92 47.85 -68.31 -14.00
N ALA A 93 46.57 -68.67 -13.98
CA ALA A 93 45.46 -67.71 -14.04
C ALA A 93 45.53 -66.68 -12.91
N PHE A 94 45.88 -67.10 -11.69
CA PHE A 94 46.10 -66.20 -10.56
C PHE A 94 47.22 -65.18 -10.83
N SER A 95 48.34 -65.62 -11.43
CA SER A 95 49.46 -64.73 -11.78
C SER A 95 49.13 -63.75 -12.92
N GLU A 96 48.24 -64.13 -13.83
CA GLU A 96 47.75 -63.30 -14.94
C GLU A 96 46.65 -62.31 -14.47
N GLY A 97 46.18 -62.44 -13.22
CA GLY A 97 45.10 -61.62 -12.67
C GLY A 97 43.70 -62.04 -13.11
N HIS A 98 43.56 -63.21 -13.72
CA HIS A 98 42.29 -63.82 -14.14
C HIS A 98 41.75 -64.66 -12.97
N LEU A 99 40.82 -64.09 -12.21
CA LEU A 99 40.48 -64.55 -10.87
C LEU A 99 39.14 -65.28 -10.79
N TYR A 100 38.10 -64.83 -11.48
CA TYR A 100 36.73 -65.33 -11.30
C TYR A 100 35.83 -65.24 -12.54
N GLU A 101 36.35 -64.72 -13.65
CA GLU A 101 35.58 -64.25 -14.80
C GLU A 101 34.98 -65.41 -15.63
N ASP A 102 35.69 -66.52 -15.80
CA ASP A 102 35.23 -67.71 -16.50
C ASP A 102 35.73 -69.04 -15.87
N ALA A 103 35.52 -70.18 -16.56
CA ALA A 103 35.84 -71.52 -16.08
C ALA A 103 37.35 -71.86 -16.02
N ASP A 104 38.21 -71.15 -16.75
CA ASP A 104 39.67 -71.28 -16.67
C ASP A 104 40.30 -70.18 -15.76
N ALA A 105 39.48 -69.42 -15.03
CA ALA A 105 39.93 -68.47 -14.02
C ALA A 105 40.39 -69.14 -12.70
N ALA A 106 41.20 -68.43 -11.91
CA ALA A 106 41.88 -69.02 -10.75
C ALA A 106 40.91 -69.60 -9.70
N VAL A 107 39.84 -68.88 -9.33
CA VAL A 107 38.91 -69.32 -8.28
C VAL A 107 38.14 -70.57 -8.69
N PRO A 108 37.47 -70.65 -9.86
CA PRO A 108 36.83 -71.89 -10.32
C PRO A 108 37.78 -73.08 -10.40
N LEU A 109 39.01 -72.89 -10.90
CA LEU A 109 40.01 -73.95 -10.97
C LEU A 109 40.44 -74.44 -9.57
N TRP A 110 40.64 -73.54 -8.60
CA TRP A 110 40.96 -73.95 -7.22
C TRP A 110 39.76 -74.59 -6.50
N LEU A 111 38.53 -74.15 -6.77
CA LEU A 111 37.31 -74.80 -6.25
C LEU A 111 37.16 -76.22 -6.81
N ALA A 112 37.40 -76.42 -8.11
CA ALA A 112 37.34 -77.74 -8.74
C ALA A 112 38.39 -78.71 -8.15
N VAL A 113 39.58 -78.22 -7.83
CA VAL A 113 40.60 -79.00 -7.10
C VAL A 113 40.13 -79.34 -5.68
N GLN A 114 39.51 -78.39 -4.96
CA GLN A 114 39.03 -78.61 -3.59
C GLN A 114 37.80 -79.54 -3.50
N GLU A 115 36.96 -79.59 -4.54
CA GLU A 115 35.87 -80.58 -4.63
C GLU A 115 36.37 -82.02 -4.80
N GLU A 116 37.55 -82.20 -5.41
CA GLU A 116 38.15 -83.50 -5.68
C GLU A 116 39.12 -83.95 -4.55
N ASP A 117 39.81 -83.00 -3.91
CA ASP A 117 40.61 -83.20 -2.69
C ASP A 117 40.29 -82.10 -1.65
N PRO A 118 39.36 -82.35 -0.70
CA PRO A 118 39.01 -81.39 0.35
C PRO A 118 40.17 -81.01 1.29
N ASP A 119 41.23 -81.84 1.37
CA ASP A 119 42.41 -81.64 2.22
C ASP A 119 43.62 -81.02 1.50
N ASP A 120 43.43 -80.63 0.24
CA ASP A 120 44.44 -79.97 -0.58
C ASP A 120 44.91 -78.63 0.00
N ARG A 121 46.13 -78.63 0.56
CA ARG A 121 46.79 -77.43 1.10
C ARG A 121 47.13 -76.39 0.03
N GLN A 122 47.38 -76.80 -1.21
CA GLN A 122 47.65 -75.86 -2.32
C GLN A 122 46.37 -75.15 -2.73
N ALA A 123 45.24 -75.86 -2.82
CA ALA A 123 43.93 -75.25 -3.12
C ALA A 123 43.48 -74.27 -2.03
N ARG A 124 43.58 -74.65 -0.75
CA ARG A 124 43.29 -73.75 0.38
C ARG A 124 44.12 -72.46 0.32
N ASN A 125 45.43 -72.58 0.10
CA ASN A 125 46.34 -71.43 -0.03
C ASN A 125 46.10 -70.61 -1.32
N GLY A 126 45.68 -71.25 -2.42
CA GLY A 126 45.26 -70.59 -3.66
C GLY A 126 44.03 -69.71 -3.46
N LEU A 127 42.96 -70.29 -2.90
CA LEU A 127 41.71 -69.57 -2.60
C LEU A 127 41.92 -68.44 -1.58
N GLN A 128 42.77 -68.62 -0.57
CA GLN A 128 43.09 -67.56 0.39
C GLN A 128 43.79 -66.37 -0.28
N ARG A 129 44.76 -66.63 -1.18
CA ARG A 129 45.44 -65.56 -1.95
C ARG A 129 44.49 -64.87 -2.93
N ALA A 130 43.65 -65.64 -3.63
CA ALA A 130 42.60 -65.09 -4.51
C ALA A 130 41.63 -64.18 -3.75
N ARG A 131 41.15 -64.60 -2.57
CA ARG A 131 40.31 -63.78 -1.68
C ARG A 131 41.00 -62.48 -1.26
N GLN A 132 42.25 -62.53 -0.82
CA GLN A 132 43.00 -61.32 -0.45
C GLN A 132 43.17 -60.36 -1.64
N ARG A 133 43.43 -60.90 -2.84
CA ARG A 133 43.58 -60.10 -4.06
C ARG A 133 42.28 -59.42 -4.47
N LEU A 134 41.18 -60.16 -4.50
CA LEU A 134 39.84 -59.65 -4.79
C LEU A 134 39.40 -58.59 -3.76
N GLN A 135 39.68 -58.82 -2.47
CA GLN A 135 39.35 -57.85 -1.43
C GLN A 135 40.11 -56.52 -1.63
N GLN A 136 41.41 -56.58 -1.92
CA GLN A 136 42.22 -55.40 -2.23
C GLN A 136 41.74 -54.67 -3.50
N GLN A 137 41.30 -55.40 -4.52
CA GLN A 137 40.75 -54.81 -5.75
C GLN A 137 39.43 -54.09 -5.44
N ALA A 138 38.50 -54.73 -4.73
CA ALA A 138 37.21 -54.15 -4.38
C ALA A 138 37.36 -52.92 -3.46
N ASP A 139 38.23 -52.99 -2.44
CA ASP A 139 38.57 -51.85 -1.59
C ASP A 139 39.16 -50.68 -2.40
N ALA A 140 40.05 -50.96 -3.37
CA ALA A 140 40.63 -49.94 -4.24
C ALA A 140 39.63 -49.35 -5.25
N LEU A 141 38.60 -50.10 -5.65
CA LEU A 141 37.54 -49.64 -6.56
C LEU A 141 36.56 -48.71 -5.84
N LEU A 142 36.23 -48.98 -4.58
CA LEU A 142 35.35 -48.13 -3.76
C LEU A 142 35.88 -46.71 -3.54
N VAL A 143 37.21 -46.49 -3.67
CA VAL A 143 37.87 -45.19 -3.45
C VAL A 143 38.08 -44.41 -4.77
N ARG A 144 37.52 -44.86 -5.92
CA ARG A 144 37.70 -44.19 -7.23
C ARG A 144 36.53 -43.23 -7.59
N PRO A 145 36.71 -41.89 -7.48
CA PRO A 145 35.63 -40.95 -7.78
C PRO A 145 35.33 -40.78 -9.29
N LEU A 146 36.35 -40.89 -10.16
CA LEU A 146 36.22 -40.52 -11.59
C LEU A 146 35.49 -41.54 -12.47
N GLN A 147 35.33 -42.79 -12.01
CA GLN A 147 34.67 -43.89 -12.74
C GLN A 147 33.68 -44.64 -11.84
N GLN A 148 33.05 -43.92 -10.90
CA GLN A 148 32.37 -44.50 -9.74
C GLN A 148 31.29 -45.54 -10.10
N ARG A 149 30.58 -45.42 -11.23
CA ARG A 149 29.59 -46.43 -11.68
C ARG A 149 30.22 -47.76 -12.07
N GLU A 150 31.21 -47.74 -12.95
CA GLU A 150 31.86 -48.94 -13.49
C GLU A 150 32.69 -49.62 -12.39
N ALA A 151 33.40 -48.81 -11.60
CA ALA A 151 34.17 -49.29 -10.46
C ALA A 151 33.29 -49.95 -9.39
N LEU A 152 32.11 -49.40 -9.11
CA LEU A 152 31.18 -49.94 -8.12
C LEU A 152 30.42 -51.18 -8.62
N ALA A 153 30.10 -51.25 -9.91
CA ALA A 153 29.56 -52.47 -10.53
C ALA A 153 30.58 -53.62 -10.47
N GLU A 154 31.87 -53.31 -10.69
CA GLU A 154 32.96 -54.29 -10.55
C GLU A 154 33.21 -54.67 -9.09
N ALA A 155 33.25 -53.71 -8.15
CA ALA A 155 33.38 -53.98 -6.72
C ALA A 155 32.23 -54.86 -6.20
N SER A 156 31.02 -54.69 -6.73
CA SER A 156 29.87 -55.55 -6.43
C SER A 156 30.05 -56.97 -6.94
N ARG A 157 30.49 -57.17 -8.19
CA ARG A 157 30.84 -58.53 -8.68
C ARG A 157 31.88 -59.20 -7.78
N GLN A 158 32.96 -58.49 -7.44
CA GLN A 158 34.02 -59.01 -6.59
C GLN A 158 33.55 -59.31 -5.16
N ALA A 159 32.67 -58.49 -4.59
CA ALA A 159 32.10 -58.72 -3.25
C ALA A 159 31.15 -59.94 -3.22
N LEU A 160 30.34 -60.15 -4.26
CA LEU A 160 29.49 -61.34 -4.38
C LEU A 160 30.32 -62.64 -4.53
N VAL A 161 31.42 -62.59 -5.30
CA VAL A 161 32.39 -63.71 -5.40
C VAL A 161 33.00 -64.01 -4.04
N LEU A 162 33.49 -62.98 -3.34
CA LEU A 162 34.06 -63.12 -1.99
C LEU A 162 33.05 -63.71 -1.00
N LEU A 163 31.77 -63.31 -1.09
CA LEU A 163 30.71 -63.80 -0.22
C LEU A 163 30.36 -65.27 -0.50
N THR A 164 30.37 -65.72 -1.76
CA THR A 164 30.29 -67.16 -2.09
C THR A 164 31.46 -67.94 -1.49
N LEU A 165 32.69 -67.42 -1.58
CA LEU A 165 33.90 -68.09 -1.08
C LEU A 165 34.04 -68.08 0.45
N ALA A 166 33.38 -67.15 1.13
CA ALA A 166 33.61 -66.86 2.55
C ALA A 166 32.36 -66.31 3.27
N PRO A 167 31.22 -67.01 3.24
CA PRO A 167 29.93 -66.46 3.71
C PRO A 167 29.88 -66.14 5.22
N LYS A 168 30.85 -66.60 6.00
CA LYS A 168 30.99 -66.35 7.45
C LYS A 168 32.15 -65.40 7.81
N ASP A 169 32.87 -64.85 6.82
CA ASP A 169 33.97 -63.92 7.06
C ASP A 169 33.42 -62.50 7.29
N GLU A 170 33.62 -61.96 8.49
CA GLU A 170 33.16 -60.63 8.89
C GLU A 170 33.69 -59.53 7.98
N LYS A 171 34.94 -59.65 7.48
CA LYS A 171 35.54 -58.63 6.60
C LYS A 171 34.90 -58.63 5.22
N VAL A 172 34.46 -59.79 4.74
CA VAL A 172 33.75 -59.92 3.47
C VAL A 172 32.33 -59.36 3.59
N ARG A 173 31.62 -59.64 4.69
CA ARG A 173 30.31 -59.02 4.96
C ARG A 173 30.42 -57.50 5.10
N ALA A 174 31.45 -57.00 5.79
CA ALA A 174 31.71 -55.57 5.93
C ALA A 174 32.14 -54.89 4.61
N LEU A 175 32.73 -55.63 3.66
CA LEU A 175 32.95 -55.13 2.29
C LEU A 175 31.62 -55.07 1.52
N GLN A 176 30.83 -56.14 1.55
CA GLN A 176 29.52 -56.20 0.88
C GLN A 176 28.61 -55.03 1.32
N GLY A 177 28.45 -54.81 2.63
CA GLY A 177 27.63 -53.71 3.14
C GLY A 177 28.14 -52.31 2.74
N ARG A 178 29.47 -52.12 2.61
CA ARG A 178 30.04 -50.87 2.07
C ARG A 178 29.73 -50.68 0.58
N VAL A 179 29.75 -51.75 -0.21
CA VAL A 179 29.37 -51.71 -1.63
C VAL A 179 27.88 -51.36 -1.79
N GLU A 180 27.01 -52.01 -1.02
CA GLU A 180 25.56 -51.77 -1.04
C GLU A 180 25.21 -50.33 -0.63
N LEU A 181 25.84 -49.81 0.42
CA LEU A 181 25.68 -48.42 0.84
C LEU A 181 26.13 -47.45 -0.27
N ALA A 182 27.29 -47.69 -0.88
CA ALA A 182 27.76 -46.88 -2.01
C ALA A 182 26.82 -46.96 -3.24
N GLN A 183 26.20 -48.12 -3.51
CA GLN A 183 25.21 -48.28 -4.58
C GLN A 183 23.95 -47.47 -4.29
N ARG A 184 23.44 -47.49 -3.06
CA ARG A 184 22.30 -46.67 -2.63
C ARG A 184 22.61 -45.17 -2.76
N VAL A 185 23.76 -44.71 -2.30
CA VAL A 185 24.20 -43.30 -2.45
C VAL A 185 24.24 -42.86 -3.92
N VAL A 186 24.74 -43.70 -4.82
CA VAL A 186 24.76 -43.41 -6.27
C VAL A 186 23.35 -43.44 -6.88
N ALA A 187 22.46 -44.32 -6.41
CA ALA A 187 21.08 -44.41 -6.87
C ALA A 187 20.27 -43.17 -6.46
N TYR A 188 20.32 -42.77 -5.19
CA TYR A 188 19.67 -41.56 -4.68
C TYR A 188 20.18 -40.28 -5.36
N ASN A 189 21.50 -40.13 -5.53
CA ASN A 189 22.07 -39.01 -6.29
C ASN A 189 21.53 -38.94 -7.73
N ARG A 190 21.42 -40.09 -8.41
CA ARG A 190 20.85 -40.15 -9.77
C ARG A 190 19.37 -39.75 -9.78
N ALA A 191 18.58 -40.28 -8.84
CA ALA A 191 17.16 -39.98 -8.74
C ALA A 191 16.94 -38.47 -8.51
N GLY A 192 17.72 -37.85 -7.61
CA GLY A 192 17.68 -36.41 -7.39
C GLY A 192 18.07 -35.58 -8.63
N GLU A 193 19.04 -36.02 -9.43
CA GLU A 193 19.39 -35.39 -10.70
C GLU A 193 18.31 -35.55 -11.80
N GLU A 194 17.55 -36.65 -11.78
CA GLU A 194 16.39 -36.89 -12.65
C GLU A 194 15.21 -35.99 -12.25
N ASP A 195 14.98 -35.85 -10.96
CA ASP A 195 13.96 -34.97 -10.36
C ASP A 195 14.25 -33.48 -10.63
N LEU A 196 15.50 -33.03 -10.47
CA LEU A 196 15.89 -31.66 -10.84
C LEU A 196 15.66 -31.37 -12.32
N ARG A 197 15.96 -32.32 -13.22
CA ARG A 197 15.74 -32.17 -14.67
C ARG A 197 14.27 -32.16 -15.06
N SER A 198 13.42 -32.87 -14.33
CA SER A 198 11.96 -32.89 -14.52
C SER A 198 11.23 -31.78 -13.75
N GLY A 199 11.95 -30.96 -12.97
CA GLY A 199 11.40 -29.85 -12.21
C GLY A 199 10.76 -30.23 -10.86
N ARG A 200 10.83 -31.50 -10.45
CA ARG A 200 10.32 -32.01 -9.16
C ARG A 200 11.29 -31.72 -8.02
N ILE A 201 11.32 -30.47 -7.54
CA ILE A 201 12.40 -30.04 -6.65
C ILE A 201 12.28 -30.69 -5.26
N GLY A 202 11.06 -30.89 -4.74
CA GLY A 202 10.84 -31.49 -3.42
C GLY A 202 9.86 -30.71 -2.55
N GLU A 203 8.87 -30.07 -3.17
CA GLU A 203 7.99 -29.07 -2.55
C GLU A 203 7.00 -29.70 -1.57
N ASP A 204 6.54 -30.92 -1.89
CA ASP A 204 5.65 -31.75 -1.07
C ASP A 204 6.43 -32.71 -0.15
N GLY A 205 7.75 -32.55 -0.03
CA GLY A 205 8.67 -33.47 0.66
C GLY A 205 9.28 -34.54 -0.25
N ASP A 206 8.56 -34.98 -1.28
CA ASP A 206 9.03 -35.93 -2.30
C ASP A 206 9.65 -35.23 -3.52
N GLY A 207 10.82 -35.72 -3.96
CA GLY A 207 11.53 -35.22 -5.14
C GLY A 207 13.03 -35.06 -4.89
N ALA A 208 13.67 -34.13 -5.61
CA ALA A 208 15.13 -33.98 -5.59
C ALA A 208 15.73 -33.75 -4.20
N ILE A 209 15.12 -32.88 -3.39
CA ILE A 209 15.57 -32.60 -2.02
C ILE A 209 15.54 -33.86 -1.14
N GLY A 210 14.46 -34.66 -1.21
CA GLY A 210 14.36 -35.92 -0.47
C GLY A 210 15.46 -36.90 -0.89
N ASN A 211 15.62 -37.11 -2.20
CA ASN A 211 16.67 -37.97 -2.75
C ASN A 211 18.08 -37.55 -2.33
N PHE A 212 18.44 -36.26 -2.36
CA PHE A 212 19.77 -35.82 -1.90
C PHE A 212 19.93 -35.88 -0.37
N ARG A 213 18.86 -35.73 0.42
CA ARG A 213 18.91 -35.95 1.88
C ARG A 213 19.16 -37.42 2.23
N GLU A 214 18.50 -38.35 1.56
CA GLU A 214 18.77 -39.79 1.73
C GLU A 214 20.21 -40.17 1.35
N ALA A 215 20.76 -39.57 0.28
CA ALA A 215 22.16 -39.75 -0.07
C ALA A 215 23.12 -39.25 1.03
N LEU A 216 22.79 -38.12 1.70
CA LEU A 216 23.58 -37.57 2.81
C LEU A 216 23.37 -38.29 4.15
N ALA A 217 22.22 -38.92 4.37
CA ALA A 217 21.99 -39.79 5.52
C ALA A 217 22.87 -41.06 5.49
N LEU A 218 23.21 -41.52 4.29
CA LEU A 218 24.13 -42.65 4.06
C LEU A 218 25.61 -42.22 3.97
N ASP A 219 25.89 -41.06 3.36
CA ASP A 219 27.23 -40.47 3.23
C ASP A 219 27.16 -38.95 3.44
N GLU A 220 27.33 -38.50 4.68
CA GLU A 220 27.28 -37.08 5.07
C GLU A 220 28.23 -36.20 4.23
N HIS A 221 29.34 -36.79 3.76
CA HIS A 221 30.42 -36.10 3.07
C HIS A 221 30.26 -36.09 1.55
N ASN A 222 29.13 -36.59 1.04
CA ASN A 222 28.88 -36.72 -0.39
C ASN A 222 28.80 -35.36 -1.11
N SER A 223 29.87 -35.01 -1.83
CA SER A 223 29.97 -33.72 -2.54
C SER A 223 28.88 -33.55 -3.61
N ARG A 224 28.47 -34.63 -4.27
CA ARG A 224 27.45 -34.64 -5.31
C ARG A 224 26.06 -34.33 -4.75
N ALA A 225 25.70 -34.95 -3.62
CA ALA A 225 24.42 -34.67 -2.96
C ALA A 225 24.36 -33.24 -2.38
N ARG A 226 25.47 -32.73 -1.81
CA ARG A 226 25.57 -31.32 -1.35
C ARG A 226 25.40 -30.33 -2.51
N GLN A 227 25.97 -30.61 -3.68
CA GLN A 227 25.77 -29.81 -4.90
C GLN A 227 24.33 -29.91 -5.42
N GLY A 228 23.73 -31.11 -5.35
CA GLY A 228 22.32 -31.35 -5.68
C GLY A 228 21.35 -30.50 -4.84
N LEU A 229 21.54 -30.46 -3.51
CA LEU A 229 20.76 -29.59 -2.63
C LEU A 229 20.95 -28.09 -2.94
N ALA A 230 22.17 -27.65 -3.26
CA ALA A 230 22.41 -26.26 -3.67
C ALA A 230 21.73 -25.92 -5.01
N ALA A 231 21.66 -26.86 -5.95
CA ALA A 231 20.92 -26.72 -7.20
C ALA A 231 19.40 -26.71 -7.00
N ALA A 232 18.89 -27.51 -6.06
CA ALA A 232 17.48 -27.53 -5.65
C ALA A 232 17.05 -26.19 -5.03
N GLU A 233 17.81 -25.70 -4.05
CA GLU A 233 17.61 -24.38 -3.43
C GLU A 233 17.62 -23.27 -4.49
N SER A 234 18.59 -23.28 -5.40
CA SER A 234 18.66 -22.35 -6.53
C SER A 234 17.45 -22.44 -7.46
N GLY A 235 16.83 -23.61 -7.57
CA GLY A 235 15.59 -23.82 -8.32
C GLY A 235 14.36 -23.18 -7.65
N LEU A 236 14.22 -23.33 -6.33
CA LEU A 236 13.16 -22.68 -5.55
C LEU A 236 13.34 -21.16 -5.53
N ILE A 237 14.57 -20.66 -5.38
CA ILE A 237 14.89 -19.22 -5.51
C ILE A 237 14.44 -18.68 -6.88
N ARG A 238 14.71 -19.39 -8.00
CA ARG A 238 14.25 -18.95 -9.32
C ARG A 238 12.72 -18.85 -9.41
N ARG A 239 11.98 -19.83 -8.86
CA ARG A 239 10.51 -19.77 -8.79
C ARG A 239 10.01 -18.60 -7.94
N ALA A 240 10.69 -18.29 -6.83
CA ALA A 240 10.39 -17.13 -6.01
C ALA A 240 10.54 -15.82 -6.80
N GLU A 241 11.65 -15.68 -7.53
CA GLU A 241 11.89 -14.53 -8.38
C GLU A 241 10.93 -14.44 -9.59
N ASP A 242 10.52 -15.57 -10.18
CA ASP A 242 9.52 -15.60 -11.26
C ASP A 242 8.13 -15.17 -10.76
N ALA A 243 7.73 -15.63 -9.57
CA ALA A 243 6.50 -15.16 -8.92
C ALA A 243 6.55 -13.64 -8.63
N ALA A 244 7.69 -13.14 -8.12
CA ALA A 244 7.90 -11.71 -7.91
C ALA A 244 7.83 -10.90 -9.23
N ARG A 245 8.39 -11.42 -10.34
CA ARG A 245 8.33 -10.80 -11.67
C ARG A 245 6.90 -10.62 -12.18
N VAL A 246 5.98 -11.52 -11.85
CA VAL A 246 4.53 -11.39 -12.16
C VAL A 246 3.71 -10.71 -11.06
N ARG A 247 4.37 -10.05 -10.10
CA ARG A 247 3.80 -9.35 -8.94
C ARG A 247 3.09 -10.25 -7.90
N ASP A 248 3.30 -11.56 -7.94
CA ASP A 248 2.84 -12.49 -6.91
C ASP A 248 3.89 -12.63 -5.80
N PHE A 249 3.95 -11.62 -4.94
CA PHE A 249 4.88 -11.60 -3.80
C PHE A 249 4.47 -12.53 -2.66
N ALA A 250 3.23 -13.04 -2.66
CA ALA A 250 2.79 -14.04 -1.69
C ALA A 250 3.44 -15.40 -2.04
N SER A 251 3.28 -15.86 -3.28
CA SER A 251 3.96 -17.08 -3.77
C SER A 251 5.48 -16.93 -3.76
N ALA A 252 6.01 -15.74 -4.05
CA ALA A 252 7.46 -15.48 -3.92
C ALA A 252 7.97 -15.72 -2.49
N GLY A 253 7.22 -15.25 -1.48
CA GLY A 253 7.52 -15.50 -0.07
C GLY A 253 7.48 -16.99 0.29
N THR A 254 6.46 -17.72 -0.19
CA THR A 254 6.33 -19.18 0.01
C THR A 254 7.53 -19.92 -0.59
N TRP A 255 7.89 -19.67 -1.85
CA TRP A 255 9.01 -20.34 -2.50
C TRP A 255 10.36 -20.04 -1.84
N LEU A 256 10.57 -18.81 -1.35
CA LEU A 256 11.77 -18.45 -0.60
C LEU A 256 11.80 -19.12 0.78
N ALA A 257 10.65 -19.26 1.44
CA ALA A 257 10.53 -20.00 2.69
C ALA A 257 10.83 -21.50 2.51
N GLU A 258 10.39 -22.14 1.42
CA GLU A 258 10.81 -23.51 1.10
C GLU A 258 12.30 -23.60 0.78
N ALA A 259 12.86 -22.65 0.02
CA ALA A 259 14.29 -22.59 -0.26
C ALA A 259 15.14 -22.52 1.02
N SER A 260 14.69 -21.74 2.02
CA SER A 260 15.40 -21.59 3.29
C SER A 260 15.48 -22.87 4.15
N LYS A 261 14.63 -23.87 3.87
CA LYS A 261 14.64 -25.18 4.55
C LYS A 261 15.59 -26.20 3.91
N VAL A 262 16.19 -25.89 2.75
CA VAL A 262 16.96 -26.88 1.97
C VAL A 262 18.34 -27.11 2.57
N ARG A 263 19.02 -26.04 3.01
CA ARG A 263 20.38 -26.07 3.57
C ARG A 263 20.52 -25.08 4.73
N ASP A 264 21.30 -25.45 5.74
CA ASP A 264 21.60 -24.55 6.85
C ASP A 264 22.46 -23.36 6.41
N SER A 265 22.01 -22.15 6.77
CA SER A 265 22.79 -20.90 6.72
C SER A 265 23.46 -20.56 5.36
N SER A 266 22.70 -20.57 4.27
CA SER A 266 23.21 -20.12 2.96
C SER A 266 22.98 -18.62 2.71
N PRO A 267 24.02 -17.83 2.31
CA PRO A 267 23.87 -16.41 1.98
C PRO A 267 22.97 -16.15 0.77
N THR A 268 22.84 -17.13 -0.13
CA THR A 268 21.99 -17.09 -1.33
C THR A 268 20.53 -16.74 -1.04
N ILE A 269 20.01 -17.10 0.14
CA ILE A 269 18.63 -16.79 0.57
C ILE A 269 18.49 -15.31 0.92
N ALA A 270 19.48 -14.71 1.56
CA ALA A 270 19.51 -13.27 1.84
C ALA A 270 19.65 -12.49 0.53
N ASP A 271 20.57 -12.88 -0.35
CA ASP A 271 20.72 -12.26 -1.67
C ASP A 271 19.43 -12.36 -2.51
N ALA A 272 18.72 -13.49 -2.42
CA ALA A 272 17.43 -13.70 -3.10
C ALA A 272 16.31 -12.84 -2.52
N PHE A 273 16.25 -12.70 -1.19
CA PHE A 273 15.33 -11.79 -0.53
C PHE A 273 15.55 -10.34 -1.00
N GLU A 274 16.79 -9.87 -1.03
CA GLU A 274 17.11 -8.52 -1.51
C GLU A 274 16.70 -8.30 -2.97
N ARG A 275 16.92 -9.28 -3.86
CA ARG A 275 16.45 -9.20 -5.26
C ARG A 275 14.92 -9.16 -5.38
N ILE A 276 14.19 -9.94 -4.58
CA ILE A 276 12.72 -9.94 -4.56
C ILE A 276 12.18 -8.60 -4.05
N GLU A 277 12.77 -8.02 -3.01
CA GLU A 277 12.37 -6.70 -2.52
C GLU A 277 12.75 -5.55 -3.47
N GLN A 278 13.85 -5.67 -4.23
CA GLN A 278 14.14 -4.75 -5.35
C GLN A 278 13.06 -4.83 -6.44
N ILE A 279 12.59 -6.03 -6.81
CA ILE A 279 11.47 -6.22 -7.75
C ILE A 279 10.17 -5.61 -7.18
N ARG A 280 9.90 -5.79 -5.88
CA ARG A 280 8.74 -5.18 -5.19
C ARG A 280 8.79 -3.66 -5.27
N ALA A 281 9.90 -3.06 -4.90
CA ALA A 281 10.09 -1.61 -4.92
C ALA A 281 9.93 -1.03 -6.34
N ALA A 282 10.49 -1.69 -7.36
CA ALA A 282 10.34 -1.29 -8.75
C ALA A 282 8.87 -1.35 -9.23
N ALA A 283 8.13 -2.41 -8.86
CA ALA A 283 6.72 -2.56 -9.20
C ALA A 283 5.85 -1.47 -8.54
N LEU A 284 6.11 -1.13 -7.27
CA LEU A 284 5.40 -0.06 -6.55
C LEU A 284 5.67 1.32 -7.15
N LEU A 285 6.93 1.61 -7.51
CA LEU A 285 7.30 2.86 -8.20
C LEU A 285 6.58 2.99 -9.54
N GLN A 286 6.54 1.91 -10.34
CA GLN A 286 5.81 1.90 -11.61
C GLN A 286 4.30 2.15 -11.41
N LEU A 287 3.68 1.51 -10.42
CA LEU A 287 2.26 1.70 -10.12
C LEU A 287 1.93 3.11 -9.65
N ARG A 288 2.82 3.74 -8.85
CA ARG A 288 2.72 5.16 -8.52
C ARG A 288 2.79 6.01 -9.78
N ASP A 289 3.82 5.83 -10.61
CA ASP A 289 4.07 6.73 -11.74
C ASP A 289 3.00 6.60 -12.84
N ASP A 290 2.46 5.40 -13.05
CA ASP A 290 1.27 5.17 -13.88
C ASP A 290 0.03 5.86 -13.25
N GLY A 291 -0.23 5.68 -11.96
CA GLY A 291 -1.36 6.31 -11.26
C GLY A 291 -1.30 7.85 -11.28
N LEU A 292 -0.11 8.44 -11.18
CA LEU A 292 0.10 9.89 -11.32
C LEU A 292 -0.13 10.37 -12.76
N ARG A 293 0.20 9.55 -13.77
CA ARG A 293 -0.08 9.85 -15.19
C ARG A 293 -1.58 9.85 -15.46
N GLU A 294 -2.32 8.91 -14.90
CA GLU A 294 -3.79 8.87 -14.97
C GLU A 294 -4.40 10.15 -14.38
N LEU A 295 -3.98 10.57 -13.17
CA LEU A 295 -4.47 11.78 -12.50
C LEU A 295 -4.25 13.09 -13.29
N ALA A 296 -3.38 13.12 -14.30
CA ALA A 296 -3.24 14.27 -15.19
C ALA A 296 -4.41 14.41 -16.19
N THR A 297 -5.29 13.41 -16.29
CA THR A 297 -6.44 13.39 -17.22
C THR A 297 -7.76 13.69 -16.49
N PRO A 298 -8.77 14.30 -17.13
CA PRO A 298 -10.02 14.68 -16.46
C PRO A 298 -10.88 13.51 -15.93
N GLN A 299 -10.63 12.28 -16.41
CA GLN A 299 -11.36 11.07 -15.99
C GLN A 299 -10.47 10.05 -15.25
N GLY A 300 -9.17 10.35 -15.05
CA GLY A 300 -8.18 9.38 -14.55
C GLY A 300 -8.28 9.01 -13.07
N LEU A 301 -9.20 9.61 -12.31
CA LEU A 301 -9.36 9.30 -10.88
C LEU A 301 -9.74 7.84 -10.62
N LYS A 302 -10.53 7.21 -11.51
CA LYS A 302 -10.87 5.78 -11.40
C LYS A 302 -9.66 4.89 -11.73
N PRO A 303 -9.00 5.00 -12.90
CA PRO A 303 -7.77 4.28 -13.18
C PRO A 303 -6.68 4.44 -12.10
N ALA A 304 -6.47 5.66 -11.58
CA ALA A 304 -5.49 5.89 -10.51
C ALA A 304 -5.83 5.11 -9.22
N ARG A 305 -7.12 5.02 -8.84
CA ARG A 305 -7.57 4.21 -7.70
C ARG A 305 -7.38 2.71 -7.94
N GLU A 306 -7.53 2.23 -9.17
CA GLU A 306 -7.24 0.84 -9.53
C GLU A 306 -5.73 0.52 -9.38
N LYS A 307 -4.84 1.44 -9.79
CA LYS A 307 -3.39 1.33 -9.55
C LYS A 307 -3.04 1.35 -8.06
N LEU A 308 -3.69 2.21 -7.26
CA LEU A 308 -3.52 2.22 -5.81
C LEU A 308 -3.97 0.90 -5.16
N ALA A 309 -5.09 0.33 -5.58
CA ALA A 309 -5.59 -0.95 -5.09
C ALA A 309 -4.68 -2.13 -5.47
N GLU A 310 -3.93 -2.02 -6.57
CA GLU A 310 -2.86 -2.97 -6.92
C GLU A 310 -1.63 -2.78 -6.03
N ALA A 311 -1.18 -1.53 -5.84
CA ALA A 311 -0.02 -1.22 -5.01
C ALA A 311 -0.23 -1.63 -3.54
N LEU A 312 -1.43 -1.43 -2.99
CA LEU A 312 -1.80 -1.84 -1.63
C LEU A 312 -1.80 -3.37 -1.41
N ARG A 313 -1.92 -4.18 -2.46
CA ARG A 313 -1.78 -5.65 -2.37
C ARG A 313 -0.33 -6.12 -2.38
N ILE A 314 0.58 -5.29 -2.88
CA ILE A 314 2.01 -5.60 -3.06
C ILE A 314 2.85 -5.03 -1.91
N ALA A 315 2.47 -3.86 -1.41
CA ALA A 315 3.24 -3.10 -0.43
C ALA A 315 3.16 -3.66 0.99
N LEU A 316 4.25 -3.44 1.73
CA LEU A 316 4.28 -3.67 3.18
C LEU A 316 3.55 -2.52 3.92
N PRO A 317 3.04 -2.76 5.14
CA PRO A 317 2.42 -1.71 5.95
C PRO A 317 3.39 -0.53 6.18
N GLY A 318 2.93 0.69 5.87
CA GLY A 318 3.73 1.90 6.01
C GLY A 318 4.58 2.29 4.80
N ASP A 319 4.45 1.61 3.66
CA ASP A 319 5.18 1.96 2.42
C ASP A 319 4.93 3.42 1.97
N ALA A 320 6.01 4.17 1.80
CA ALA A 320 5.97 5.59 1.48
C ALA A 320 5.56 5.88 0.03
N VAL A 321 5.83 4.98 -0.92
CA VAL A 321 5.46 5.13 -2.34
C VAL A 321 3.95 5.02 -2.51
N VAL A 322 3.34 4.06 -1.82
CA VAL A 322 1.88 3.88 -1.78
C VAL A 322 1.19 4.99 -1.00
N ALA A 323 1.77 5.45 0.12
CA ALA A 323 1.26 6.61 0.86
C ALA A 323 1.22 7.88 0.00
N GLN A 324 2.28 8.16 -0.78
CA GLN A 324 2.33 9.30 -1.71
C GLN A 324 1.27 9.19 -2.83
N LEU A 325 1.06 8.01 -3.41
CA LEU A 325 0.02 7.81 -4.43
C LEU A 325 -1.37 8.07 -3.84
N ARG A 326 -1.63 7.55 -2.64
CA ARG A 326 -2.89 7.76 -1.92
C ARG A 326 -3.14 9.24 -1.64
N GLU A 327 -2.18 9.95 -1.05
CA GLU A 327 -2.27 11.39 -0.79
C GLU A 327 -2.58 12.18 -2.08
N ARG A 328 -1.96 11.82 -3.19
CA ARG A 328 -2.22 12.44 -4.50
C ARG A 328 -3.63 12.17 -5.03
N ILE A 329 -4.15 10.96 -4.85
CA ILE A 329 -5.53 10.59 -5.22
C ILE A 329 -6.54 11.31 -4.32
N ASP A 330 -6.26 11.43 -3.03
CA ASP A 330 -7.12 12.13 -2.06
C ASP A 330 -7.15 13.64 -2.38
N LEU A 331 -5.99 14.26 -2.63
CA LEU A 331 -5.91 15.66 -3.10
C LEU A 331 -6.66 15.86 -4.42
N ALA A 332 -6.48 14.99 -5.42
CA ALA A 332 -7.20 15.10 -6.69
C ALA A 332 -8.72 14.88 -6.53
N THR A 333 -9.15 14.03 -5.59
CA THR A 333 -10.57 13.81 -5.26
C THR A 333 -11.22 15.09 -4.72
N HIS A 334 -10.53 15.79 -3.83
CA HIS A 334 -11.09 16.94 -3.11
C HIS A 334 -10.83 18.31 -3.77
N TYR A 335 -9.76 18.43 -4.58
CA TYR A 335 -9.30 19.72 -5.15
C TYR A 335 -9.09 19.70 -6.67
N GLY A 336 -9.28 18.56 -7.35
CA GLY A 336 -9.02 18.46 -8.78
C GLY A 336 -7.56 18.74 -9.11
N SER A 337 -7.31 19.76 -9.95
CA SER A 337 -5.96 20.19 -10.31
C SER A 337 -5.32 21.19 -9.33
N PHE A 338 -6.03 21.56 -8.26
CA PHE A 338 -5.59 22.55 -7.27
C PHE A 338 -5.05 21.91 -5.99
N ARG A 339 -4.55 22.75 -5.07
CA ARG A 339 -4.14 22.37 -3.71
C ARG A 339 -4.70 23.36 -2.68
N PRO A 340 -4.96 22.95 -1.43
CA PRO A 340 -5.35 23.88 -0.37
C PRO A 340 -4.33 25.02 -0.22
N GLY A 341 -4.81 26.25 0.00
CA GLY A 341 -3.99 27.45 0.11
C GLY A 341 -3.37 27.96 -1.20
N GLN A 342 -3.61 27.30 -2.35
CA GLN A 342 -3.11 27.77 -3.63
C GLN A 342 -3.79 29.08 -4.03
N VAL A 343 -2.99 30.10 -4.34
CA VAL A 343 -3.46 31.38 -4.90
C VAL A 343 -3.39 31.36 -6.42
N PHE A 344 -4.44 31.83 -7.10
CA PHE A 344 -4.48 31.96 -8.56
C PHE A 344 -5.44 33.08 -9.01
N SER A 345 -5.37 33.43 -10.31
CA SER A 345 -6.37 34.27 -10.99
C SER A 345 -6.64 33.73 -12.38
N ASP A 346 -7.91 33.54 -12.74
CA ASP A 346 -8.30 33.18 -14.10
C ASP A 346 -8.02 34.33 -15.08
N ALA A 347 -7.69 33.98 -16.32
CA ALA A 347 -7.59 34.94 -17.42
C ALA A 347 -8.99 35.28 -17.95
N MET A 348 -9.18 36.52 -18.39
CA MET A 348 -10.43 37.03 -18.99
C MET A 348 -10.28 37.19 -20.50
N ARG A 349 -11.40 37.15 -21.25
CA ARG A 349 -11.41 37.31 -22.73
C ARG A 349 -10.87 38.64 -23.21
N ASP A 350 -10.92 39.68 -22.38
CA ASP A 350 -10.38 41.02 -22.66
C ASP A 350 -8.85 41.13 -22.47
N GLY A 351 -8.17 40.02 -22.13
CA GLY A 351 -6.74 39.97 -21.81
C GLY A 351 -6.41 40.36 -20.37
N GLY A 352 -7.39 40.77 -19.57
CA GLY A 352 -7.26 41.02 -18.15
C GLY A 352 -7.21 39.74 -17.30
N ARG A 353 -7.16 39.92 -15.98
CA ARG A 353 -7.31 38.85 -14.99
C ARG A 353 -8.53 39.12 -14.10
N GLY A 354 -9.16 38.03 -13.67
CA GLY A 354 -10.12 38.06 -12.57
C GLY A 354 -9.43 38.36 -11.23
N PRO A 355 -10.20 38.44 -10.12
CA PRO A 355 -9.67 38.63 -8.78
C PRO A 355 -8.65 37.54 -8.41
N GLN A 356 -7.82 37.80 -7.41
CA GLN A 356 -7.02 36.74 -6.80
C GLN A 356 -7.91 35.87 -5.91
N MET A 357 -7.85 34.57 -6.16
CA MET A 357 -8.61 33.54 -5.47
C MET A 357 -7.65 32.66 -4.68
N VAL A 358 -8.03 32.26 -3.47
CA VAL A 358 -7.33 31.24 -2.67
C VAL A 358 -8.21 30.01 -2.52
N VAL A 359 -7.60 28.83 -2.62
CA VAL A 359 -8.29 27.54 -2.47
C VAL A 359 -8.51 27.23 -0.99
N VAL A 360 -9.76 27.34 -0.55
CA VAL A 360 -10.21 27.00 0.81
C VAL A 360 -10.21 25.47 0.96
N PRO A 361 -9.67 24.91 2.05
CA PRO A 361 -9.60 23.47 2.26
C PRO A 361 -10.99 22.83 2.39
N HIS A 362 -11.18 21.64 1.82
CA HIS A 362 -12.33 20.79 2.15
C HIS A 362 -12.29 20.43 3.65
N GLY A 363 -13.44 20.11 4.23
CA GLY A 363 -13.51 19.87 5.67
C GLY A 363 -14.92 19.97 6.22
N GLY A 364 -15.06 20.28 7.50
CA GLY A 364 -16.35 20.59 8.12
C GLY A 364 -16.19 21.35 9.41
N PHE A 365 -17.26 22.01 9.83
CA PHE A 365 -17.27 22.90 10.98
C PHE A 365 -18.66 22.97 11.62
N GLN A 366 -18.73 23.55 12.82
CA GLN A 366 -20.01 23.92 13.45
C GLN A 366 -20.41 25.32 12.98
N MET A 367 -21.50 25.41 12.23
CA MET A 367 -22.07 26.65 11.73
C MET A 367 -23.11 27.19 12.71
N GLY A 368 -23.11 28.50 12.92
CA GLY A 368 -24.01 29.20 13.83
C GLY A 368 -23.49 29.27 15.26
N ALA A 369 -24.36 29.74 16.15
CA ALA A 369 -24.06 30.00 17.55
C ALA A 369 -24.49 28.85 18.46
N GLY A 370 -23.71 28.61 19.52
CA GLY A 370 -24.09 27.70 20.60
C GLY A 370 -25.26 28.23 21.43
N ASP A 371 -25.98 27.34 22.12
CA ASP A 371 -27.14 27.72 22.94
C ASP A 371 -26.78 28.73 24.04
N ALA A 372 -25.56 28.64 24.59
CA ALA A 372 -25.04 29.53 25.63
C ALA A 372 -24.20 30.72 25.10
N GLU A 373 -24.06 30.92 23.78
CA GLU A 373 -23.19 31.99 23.25
C GLU A 373 -23.75 33.40 23.57
N PRO A 374 -22.99 34.29 24.23
CA PRO A 374 -23.48 35.61 24.61
C PRO A 374 -23.79 36.50 23.40
N GLY A 375 -24.99 37.07 23.38
CA GLY A 375 -25.45 37.96 22.29
C GLY A 375 -25.90 37.23 21.03
N ALA A 376 -25.95 35.90 21.03
CA ALA A 376 -26.52 35.13 19.93
C ALA A 376 -28.06 35.21 19.90
N THR A 377 -28.61 35.31 18.69
CA THR A 377 -30.06 35.35 18.44
C THR A 377 -30.58 34.01 17.92
N ASP A 378 -31.91 33.79 17.98
CA ASP A 378 -32.54 32.57 17.45
C ASP A 378 -32.30 32.38 15.93
N ALA A 379 -32.02 33.46 15.20
CA ALA A 379 -31.65 33.39 13.79
C ALA A 379 -30.32 32.67 13.57
N GLU A 380 -29.42 32.71 14.55
CA GLU A 380 -28.07 32.12 14.50
C GLU A 380 -28.03 30.69 15.07
N ARG A 381 -29.18 30.18 15.52
CA ARG A 381 -29.33 28.88 16.19
C ARG A 381 -30.19 27.91 15.37
N PRO A 382 -30.09 26.59 15.60
CA PRO A 382 -29.07 25.94 16.42
C PRO A 382 -27.70 25.91 15.72
N SER A 383 -26.64 25.72 16.50
CA SER A 383 -25.37 25.27 15.95
C SER A 383 -25.56 23.91 15.26
N HIS A 384 -25.00 23.74 14.07
CA HIS A 384 -25.14 22.51 13.29
C HIS A 384 -23.88 22.22 12.47
N TYR A 385 -23.62 20.94 12.21
CA TYR A 385 -22.45 20.52 11.44
C TYR A 385 -22.67 20.69 9.94
N VAL A 386 -21.74 21.38 9.29
CA VAL A 386 -21.68 21.52 7.83
C VAL A 386 -20.38 20.92 7.31
N ARG A 387 -20.46 20.20 6.19
CA ARG A 387 -19.34 19.49 5.56
C ARG A 387 -19.19 19.85 4.09
N PHE A 388 -17.97 20.19 3.69
CA PHE A 388 -17.54 20.39 2.31
C PHE A 388 -16.74 19.17 1.86
N ASP A 389 -17.33 18.33 0.99
CA ASP A 389 -16.64 17.16 0.43
C ASP A 389 -15.60 17.52 -0.65
N ARG A 390 -15.58 18.76 -1.11
CA ARG A 390 -14.54 19.32 -1.99
C ARG A 390 -14.15 20.71 -1.51
N GLY A 391 -12.94 21.13 -1.82
CA GLY A 391 -12.53 22.52 -1.65
C GLY A 391 -13.28 23.43 -2.62
N PHE A 392 -13.15 24.74 -2.41
CA PHE A 392 -13.62 25.77 -3.32
C PHE A 392 -12.62 26.93 -3.31
N ALA A 393 -12.63 27.78 -4.33
CA ALA A 393 -11.82 28.97 -4.34
C ALA A 393 -12.65 30.17 -3.87
N MET A 394 -12.11 31.02 -2.99
CA MET A 394 -12.73 32.27 -2.54
C MET A 394 -11.83 33.45 -2.87
N ALA A 395 -12.42 34.59 -3.24
CA ALA A 395 -11.68 35.82 -3.49
C ALA A 395 -10.97 36.28 -2.21
N ILE A 396 -9.69 36.60 -2.35
CA ILE A 396 -8.79 36.95 -1.24
C ILE A 396 -9.28 38.21 -0.49
N THR A 397 -9.97 39.10 -1.19
CA THR A 397 -10.60 40.34 -0.71
C THR A 397 -12.06 40.43 -1.14
N GLU A 398 -12.78 41.42 -0.63
CA GLU A 398 -13.96 41.97 -1.29
C GLU A 398 -13.62 42.45 -2.71
N VAL A 399 -14.64 42.52 -3.58
CA VAL A 399 -14.50 43.08 -4.93
C VAL A 399 -14.21 44.58 -4.82
N THR A 400 -13.18 45.07 -5.50
CA THR A 400 -12.81 46.49 -5.44
C THR A 400 -13.66 47.36 -6.36
N VAL A 401 -13.70 48.67 -6.08
CA VAL A 401 -14.30 49.68 -6.98
C VAL A 401 -13.65 49.62 -8.38
N GLY A 402 -12.35 49.36 -8.46
CA GLY A 402 -11.63 49.20 -9.73
C GLY A 402 -12.02 47.94 -10.51
N ASP A 403 -12.29 46.83 -9.81
CA ASP A 403 -12.81 45.60 -10.43
C ASP A 403 -14.24 45.76 -10.93
N PHE A 404 -15.08 46.38 -10.11
CA PHE A 404 -16.47 46.65 -10.47
C PHE A 404 -16.59 47.71 -11.58
N GLU A 405 -15.65 48.65 -11.67
CA GLU A 405 -15.57 49.60 -12.78
C GLU A 405 -15.32 48.91 -14.13
N ARG A 406 -14.48 47.85 -14.18
CA ARG A 406 -14.26 47.07 -15.43
C ARG A 406 -15.54 46.39 -15.90
N TYR A 407 -16.29 45.79 -14.98
CA TYR A 407 -17.63 45.25 -15.26
C TYR A 407 -18.58 46.32 -15.81
N VAL A 408 -18.72 47.45 -15.12
CA VAL A 408 -19.64 48.52 -15.54
C VAL A 408 -19.26 49.12 -16.90
N LYS A 409 -17.96 49.32 -17.18
CA LYS A 409 -17.48 49.84 -18.48
C LYS A 409 -17.71 48.85 -19.62
N SER A 410 -17.41 47.56 -19.40
CA SER A 410 -17.51 46.50 -20.41
C SER A 410 -18.93 46.13 -20.81
N THR A 411 -19.89 46.23 -19.87
CA THR A 411 -21.29 45.84 -20.07
C THR A 411 -22.27 47.01 -20.22
N ASN A 412 -21.80 48.25 -20.03
CA ASN A 412 -22.63 49.45 -19.86
C ASN A 412 -23.70 49.27 -18.76
N ALA A 413 -23.41 48.47 -17.73
CA ALA A 413 -24.33 48.20 -16.63
C ALA A 413 -24.67 49.49 -15.87
N ARG A 414 -25.91 49.58 -15.42
CA ARG A 414 -26.38 50.65 -14.52
C ARG A 414 -26.79 50.03 -13.19
N PRO A 415 -25.92 49.96 -12.16
CA PRO A 415 -26.21 49.35 -10.86
C PRO A 415 -27.37 50.02 -10.10
N ARG A 416 -27.92 49.35 -9.07
CA ARG A 416 -29.19 49.78 -8.42
C ARG A 416 -29.16 51.21 -7.89
N ALA A 417 -28.09 51.63 -7.24
CA ALA A 417 -27.93 53.00 -6.76
C ALA A 417 -27.90 54.02 -7.93
N THR A 418 -27.13 53.74 -8.99
CA THR A 418 -27.08 54.55 -10.22
C THR A 418 -28.45 54.65 -10.92
N ARG A 419 -29.30 53.61 -10.85
CA ARG A 419 -30.68 53.64 -11.38
C ARG A 419 -31.64 54.44 -10.50
N ARG A 420 -31.48 54.38 -9.17
CA ARG A 420 -32.30 55.10 -8.17
C ARG A 420 -31.88 56.55 -7.94
N GLY A 421 -30.67 56.93 -8.34
CA GLY A 421 -30.09 58.26 -8.10
C GLY A 421 -29.76 58.56 -6.64
N HIS A 422 -29.72 57.55 -5.76
CA HIS A 422 -29.39 57.70 -4.35
C HIS A 422 -28.93 56.38 -3.72
N SER A 423 -28.20 56.50 -2.60
CA SER A 423 -27.89 55.39 -1.69
C SER A 423 -27.83 55.90 -0.24
N VAL A 424 -27.42 55.04 0.69
CA VAL A 424 -27.26 55.38 2.11
C VAL A 424 -25.78 55.53 2.45
N VAL A 425 -25.39 56.70 2.94
CA VAL A 425 -24.03 57.09 3.37
C VAL A 425 -24.00 57.39 4.86
N TYR A 426 -22.81 57.37 5.45
CA TYR A 426 -22.57 57.93 6.77
C TYR A 426 -22.50 59.46 6.70
N ASP A 427 -23.26 60.16 7.55
CA ASP A 427 -23.18 61.60 7.71
C ASP A 427 -22.51 61.93 9.04
N GLU A 428 -21.22 62.28 9.00
CA GLU A 428 -20.41 62.51 10.20
C GLU A 428 -20.98 63.61 11.11
N ARG A 429 -21.63 64.63 10.54
CA ARG A 429 -22.26 65.72 11.30
C ARG A 429 -23.35 65.20 12.23
N SER A 430 -24.26 64.35 11.73
CA SER A 430 -25.31 63.73 12.56
C SER A 430 -24.84 62.47 13.28
N GLY A 431 -23.81 61.80 12.76
CA GLY A 431 -23.37 60.47 13.21
C GLY A 431 -24.26 59.32 12.75
N ASN A 432 -25.15 59.57 11.77
CA ASN A 432 -26.16 58.62 11.33
C ASN A 432 -25.96 58.21 9.87
N PHE A 433 -26.49 57.04 9.51
CA PHE A 433 -26.62 56.63 8.12
C PHE A 433 -27.85 57.28 7.48
N ILE A 434 -27.64 58.16 6.50
CA ILE A 434 -28.69 58.92 5.82
C ILE A 434 -28.77 58.57 4.33
N ARG A 435 -29.96 58.70 3.76
CA ARG A 435 -30.14 58.65 2.29
C ARG A 435 -29.61 59.95 1.68
N ARG A 436 -28.66 59.84 0.74
CA ARG A 436 -28.11 60.99 -0.01
C ARG A 436 -28.25 60.76 -1.52
N SER A 437 -28.68 61.79 -2.23
CA SER A 437 -28.82 61.80 -3.70
C SER A 437 -27.45 61.85 -4.38
N GLY A 438 -27.36 61.33 -5.60
CA GLY A 438 -26.13 61.31 -6.41
C GLY A 438 -25.12 60.22 -6.02
N VAL A 439 -25.35 59.49 -4.93
CA VAL A 439 -24.47 58.42 -4.44
C VAL A 439 -24.72 57.12 -5.21
N ASP A 440 -23.64 56.51 -5.72
CA ASP A 440 -23.62 55.18 -6.33
C ASP A 440 -22.33 54.41 -6.02
N TRP A 441 -22.08 53.27 -6.69
CA TRP A 441 -20.92 52.39 -6.47
C TRP A 441 -19.55 53.07 -6.62
N ARG A 442 -19.47 54.25 -7.24
CA ARG A 442 -18.25 55.07 -7.34
C ARG A 442 -18.00 55.92 -6.10
N SER A 443 -18.95 55.92 -5.16
CA SER A 443 -18.93 56.74 -3.96
C SER A 443 -18.37 55.95 -2.79
N ASP A 444 -17.67 56.65 -1.90
CA ASP A 444 -17.18 56.12 -0.64
C ASP A 444 -18.23 56.24 0.47
N TYR A 445 -17.91 55.75 1.67
CA TYR A 445 -18.85 55.60 2.78
C TYR A 445 -19.57 56.89 3.20
N ASP A 446 -18.92 58.04 3.03
CA ASP A 446 -19.42 59.39 3.32
C ASP A 446 -20.10 60.06 2.10
N GLY A 447 -20.06 59.42 0.92
CA GLY A 447 -20.52 59.95 -0.36
C GLY A 447 -19.48 60.72 -1.17
N ALA A 448 -18.22 60.79 -0.75
CA ALA A 448 -17.10 61.29 -1.56
C ALA A 448 -16.76 60.29 -2.70
N ARG A 449 -15.72 60.57 -3.50
CA ARG A 449 -15.28 59.65 -4.57
C ARG A 449 -14.41 58.53 -3.98
N ALA A 450 -14.83 57.27 -4.14
CA ALA A 450 -14.04 56.12 -3.72
C ALA A 450 -12.79 55.92 -4.59
N LEU A 451 -11.74 55.38 -3.98
CA LEU A 451 -10.49 54.99 -4.63
C LEU A 451 -10.64 53.62 -5.33
N GLY A 452 -9.77 53.34 -6.30
CA GLY A 452 -9.84 52.10 -7.09
C GLY A 452 -9.64 50.82 -6.27
N ASN A 453 -8.92 50.89 -5.15
CA ASN A 453 -8.67 49.80 -4.21
C ASN A 453 -9.57 49.83 -2.96
N SER A 454 -10.53 50.76 -2.88
CA SER A 454 -11.61 50.66 -1.90
C SER A 454 -12.50 49.45 -2.21
N PRO A 455 -13.06 48.75 -1.20
CA PRO A 455 -14.07 47.73 -1.44
C PRO A 455 -15.33 48.35 -2.05
N VAL A 456 -15.96 47.67 -3.01
CA VAL A 456 -17.16 48.22 -3.66
C VAL A 456 -18.38 48.15 -2.74
N MET A 457 -19.00 49.31 -2.53
CA MET A 457 -20.20 49.48 -1.71
C MET A 457 -21.34 50.11 -2.53
N HIS A 458 -22.48 50.42 -1.92
CA HIS A 458 -23.68 50.92 -2.61
C HIS A 458 -24.22 49.98 -3.73
N VAL A 459 -23.85 48.70 -3.68
CA VAL A 459 -24.31 47.64 -4.59
C VAL A 459 -25.39 46.78 -3.93
N SER A 460 -26.39 46.40 -4.72
CA SER A 460 -27.40 45.42 -4.28
C SER A 460 -26.91 44.00 -4.54
N VAL A 461 -27.49 43.00 -3.86
CA VAL A 461 -27.19 41.57 -4.09
C VAL A 461 -27.32 41.19 -5.56
N ARG A 462 -28.28 41.78 -6.29
CA ARG A 462 -28.48 41.55 -7.73
C ARG A 462 -27.39 42.16 -8.59
N ASP A 463 -26.85 43.32 -8.20
CA ASP A 463 -25.71 43.91 -8.92
C ASP A 463 -24.44 43.05 -8.70
N ALA A 464 -24.29 42.42 -7.53
CA ALA A 464 -23.22 41.47 -7.23
C ALA A 464 -23.38 40.13 -7.97
N GLU A 465 -24.60 39.58 -8.02
CA GLU A 465 -24.94 38.39 -8.82
C GLU A 465 -24.65 38.63 -10.32
N ASN A 466 -25.01 39.81 -10.85
CA ASN A 466 -24.71 40.19 -12.24
C ASN A 466 -23.21 40.34 -12.51
N TYR A 467 -22.43 40.87 -11.55
CA TYR A 467 -20.97 40.92 -11.65
C TYR A 467 -20.36 39.51 -11.70
N ALA A 468 -20.84 38.60 -10.85
CA ALA A 468 -20.39 37.21 -10.83
C ALA A 468 -20.73 36.46 -12.14
N ALA A 469 -21.92 36.70 -12.70
CA ALA A 469 -22.32 36.16 -14.00
C ALA A 469 -21.43 36.67 -15.14
N TRP A 470 -21.18 37.98 -15.20
CA TRP A 470 -20.25 38.57 -16.17
C TRP A 470 -18.83 37.98 -16.04
N LEU A 471 -18.30 37.88 -14.83
CA LEU A 471 -16.96 37.30 -14.61
C LEU A 471 -16.91 35.82 -15.02
N SER A 472 -18.01 35.08 -14.84
CA SER A 472 -18.14 33.71 -15.32
C SER A 472 -18.07 33.62 -16.84
N GLU A 473 -18.77 34.51 -17.55
CA GLU A 473 -18.68 34.61 -19.01
C GLU A 473 -17.25 34.97 -19.47
N GLN A 474 -16.62 35.96 -18.83
CA GLN A 474 -15.26 36.41 -19.16
C GLN A 474 -14.19 35.33 -18.95
N THR A 475 -14.34 34.46 -17.95
CA THR A 475 -13.32 33.45 -17.60
C THR A 475 -13.63 32.04 -18.11
N GLY A 476 -14.89 31.77 -18.48
CA GLY A 476 -15.36 30.40 -18.75
C GLY A 476 -15.40 29.51 -17.49
N ARG A 477 -15.38 30.10 -16.29
CA ARG A 477 -15.45 29.41 -15.00
C ARG A 477 -16.73 29.80 -14.26
N SER A 478 -17.18 28.99 -13.32
CA SER A 478 -18.37 29.30 -12.53
C SER A 478 -17.98 30.16 -11.32
N TYR A 479 -18.22 31.47 -11.42
CA TYR A 479 -18.12 32.45 -10.33
C TYR A 479 -19.52 32.76 -9.78
N ARG A 480 -19.64 32.88 -8.46
CA ARG A 480 -20.89 33.22 -7.76
C ARG A 480 -20.61 33.90 -6.42
N LEU A 481 -21.66 34.39 -5.77
CA LEU A 481 -21.58 34.71 -4.33
C LEU A 481 -21.31 33.43 -3.51
N PRO A 482 -20.56 33.53 -2.39
CA PRO A 482 -20.48 32.45 -1.40
C PRO A 482 -21.87 32.09 -0.87
N SER A 483 -22.08 30.84 -0.48
CA SER A 483 -23.15 30.51 0.44
C SER A 483 -22.84 31.07 1.84
N GLU A 484 -23.85 31.18 2.68
CA GLU A 484 -23.68 31.60 4.06
C GLU A 484 -22.74 30.64 4.82
N ALA A 485 -22.84 29.34 4.53
CA ALA A 485 -21.97 28.31 5.10
C ALA A 485 -20.52 28.44 4.62
N GLU A 486 -20.28 28.67 3.32
CA GLU A 486 -18.94 28.93 2.79
C GLU A 486 -18.33 30.18 3.41
N PHE A 487 -19.12 31.23 3.62
CA PHE A 487 -18.66 32.45 4.27
C PHE A 487 -18.28 32.21 5.73
N GLU A 488 -19.15 31.58 6.54
CA GLU A 488 -18.83 31.37 7.96
C GLU A 488 -17.65 30.39 8.15
N TYR A 489 -17.55 29.36 7.31
CA TYR A 489 -16.40 28.44 7.30
C TYR A 489 -15.09 29.18 7.00
N ALA A 490 -15.10 30.01 5.95
CA ALA A 490 -13.96 30.82 5.54
C ALA A 490 -13.59 31.90 6.56
N LEU A 491 -14.59 32.49 7.22
CA LEU A 491 -14.44 33.48 8.30
C LEU A 491 -13.77 32.85 9.53
N ARG A 492 -14.24 31.68 9.95
CA ARG A 492 -13.72 30.94 11.10
C ARG A 492 -12.30 30.40 10.86
N ALA A 493 -12.01 29.91 9.65
CA ALA A 493 -10.70 29.37 9.27
C ALA A 493 -10.08 28.38 10.29
N GLY A 494 -10.94 27.54 10.89
CA GLY A 494 -10.58 26.58 11.95
C GLY A 494 -10.89 27.03 13.39
N SER A 495 -11.21 28.30 13.63
CA SER A 495 -11.63 28.81 14.94
C SER A 495 -13.07 28.40 15.31
N SER A 496 -13.23 27.83 16.50
CA SER A 496 -14.53 27.49 17.10
C SER A 496 -15.08 28.58 18.05
N GLY A 497 -14.35 29.68 18.24
CA GLY A 497 -14.73 30.73 19.20
C GLY A 497 -15.89 31.62 18.76
N ARG A 498 -16.30 32.50 19.68
CA ARG A 498 -17.31 33.55 19.49
C ARG A 498 -16.91 34.56 18.41
N TYR A 499 -15.62 34.89 18.32
CA TYR A 499 -15.03 35.73 17.27
C TYR A 499 -14.10 34.91 16.36
N PRO A 500 -13.78 35.42 15.16
CA PRO A 500 -12.82 34.78 14.25
C PRO A 500 -11.45 34.51 14.91
N TRP A 501 -11.02 35.40 15.82
CA TRP A 501 -9.79 35.27 16.61
C TRP A 501 -9.95 34.51 17.95
N GLY A 502 -11.08 33.83 18.17
CA GLY A 502 -11.38 33.09 19.41
C GLY A 502 -12.35 33.83 20.34
N ASP A 503 -12.21 33.66 21.64
CA ASP A 503 -13.16 34.21 22.63
C ASP A 503 -12.68 35.52 23.30
N ALA A 504 -11.53 36.06 22.88
CA ALA A 504 -11.00 37.31 23.41
C ALA A 504 -11.93 38.49 23.10
N GLY A 505 -12.40 39.19 24.13
CA GLY A 505 -13.34 40.31 24.03
C GLY A 505 -12.78 41.60 23.44
N THR A 506 -11.48 41.65 23.12
CA THR A 506 -10.83 42.72 22.34
C THR A 506 -10.11 42.07 21.16
N PRO A 507 -10.24 42.57 19.92
CA PRO A 507 -9.53 42.03 18.77
C PRO A 507 -8.01 42.21 18.93
N PRO A 508 -7.18 41.24 18.51
CA PRO A 508 -5.74 41.43 18.43
C PRO A 508 -5.38 42.58 17.46
N PRO A 509 -4.25 43.30 17.64
CA PRO A 509 -3.89 44.40 16.77
C PRO A 509 -3.79 44.00 15.29
N GLY A 510 -4.51 44.70 14.41
CA GLY A 510 -4.45 44.50 12.97
C GLY A 510 -5.25 43.32 12.42
N THR A 511 -6.23 42.78 13.16
CA THR A 511 -7.07 41.65 12.68
C THR A 511 -8.26 42.04 11.82
N GLY A 512 -8.62 43.32 11.73
CA GLY A 512 -9.74 43.79 10.90
C GLY A 512 -10.17 45.21 11.22
N ASN A 513 -11.08 45.76 10.41
CA ASN A 513 -11.67 47.08 10.61
C ASN A 513 -12.95 46.99 11.44
N PHE A 514 -12.92 47.52 12.66
CA PHE A 514 -13.99 47.42 13.66
C PHE A 514 -14.16 48.73 14.43
N THR A 515 -15.29 48.89 15.13
CA THR A 515 -15.43 49.99 16.08
C THR A 515 -14.46 49.82 17.26
N GLY A 516 -13.34 50.53 17.26
CA GLY A 516 -12.39 50.57 18.38
C GLY A 516 -12.57 51.81 19.26
N SER A 517 -12.38 51.66 20.57
CA SER A 517 -12.47 52.77 21.53
C SER A 517 -11.33 53.81 21.40
N LYS A 518 -10.27 53.49 20.65
CA LYS A 518 -9.14 54.40 20.38
C LYS A 518 -9.30 55.15 19.06
N ASP A 519 -10.23 54.75 18.20
CA ASP A 519 -10.44 55.40 16.91
C ASP A 519 -11.19 56.72 17.08
N VAL A 520 -10.83 57.70 16.25
CA VAL A 520 -11.35 59.06 16.32
C VAL A 520 -11.65 59.53 14.90
N SER A 521 -12.84 60.08 14.69
CA SER A 521 -13.23 60.62 13.40
C SER A 521 -12.45 61.90 13.04
N PRO A 522 -12.42 62.31 11.76
CA PRO A 522 -11.80 63.57 11.34
C PRO A 522 -12.31 64.81 12.09
N SER A 523 -13.59 64.83 12.49
CA SER A 523 -14.19 65.89 13.33
C SER A 523 -14.11 65.66 14.84
N GLY A 524 -13.40 64.63 15.31
CA GLY A 524 -13.18 64.36 16.74
C GLY A 524 -14.25 63.49 17.41
N ARG A 525 -15.05 62.72 16.65
CA ARG A 525 -16.06 61.80 17.22
C ARG A 525 -15.43 60.49 17.69
N HIS A 526 -16.04 59.88 18.70
CA HIS A 526 -15.69 58.55 19.19
C HIS A 526 -16.88 57.58 19.07
N TRP A 527 -16.58 56.30 18.91
CA TRP A 527 -17.60 55.25 18.93
C TRP A 527 -18.17 55.04 20.34
N HIS A 528 -19.50 54.97 20.45
CA HIS A 528 -20.19 54.81 21.75
C HIS A 528 -20.33 53.34 22.17
N ASN A 529 -20.40 52.42 21.19
CA ASN A 529 -20.30 50.99 21.42
C ASN A 529 -19.16 50.48 20.54
N ALA A 530 -18.11 49.96 21.17
CA ALA A 530 -16.82 49.69 20.56
C ALA A 530 -16.01 48.69 21.39
N PHE A 531 -15.04 48.05 20.75
CA PHE A 531 -14.05 47.22 21.43
C PHE A 531 -13.11 48.09 22.29
N ILE A 532 -13.20 47.91 23.61
CA ILE A 532 -12.38 48.63 24.58
C ILE A 532 -10.90 48.24 24.41
N GLY A 533 -10.04 49.25 24.31
CA GLY A 533 -8.61 49.09 24.07
C GLY A 533 -8.22 48.79 22.61
N TYR A 534 -9.17 48.60 21.70
CA TYR A 534 -8.89 48.45 20.26
C TYR A 534 -8.81 49.80 19.55
N GLY A 535 -8.05 49.81 18.44
CA GLY A 535 -8.07 50.84 17.42
C GLY A 535 -7.32 50.35 16.18
N ASP A 536 -7.87 50.64 15.00
CA ASP A 536 -7.30 50.28 13.71
C ASP A 536 -6.88 51.50 12.87
N GLY A 537 -7.23 52.71 13.30
CA GLY A 537 -6.88 53.96 12.63
C GLY A 537 -7.82 54.37 11.49
N TRP A 538 -8.93 53.67 11.29
CA TRP A 538 -9.92 53.98 10.25
C TRP A 538 -11.23 54.49 10.83
N TRP A 539 -11.74 55.56 10.25
CA TRP A 539 -13.11 56.02 10.48
C TRP A 539 -13.90 55.88 9.18
N GLY A 540 -14.37 54.66 8.91
CA GLY A 540 -14.87 54.26 7.59
C GLY A 540 -14.29 52.90 7.19
N PRO A 541 -14.65 52.35 6.02
CA PRO A 541 -13.98 51.19 5.46
C PRO A 541 -12.53 51.53 5.11
N ALA A 542 -11.66 50.53 5.19
CA ALA A 542 -10.28 50.61 4.73
C ALA A 542 -10.20 50.11 3.28
N PRO A 543 -9.11 50.44 2.54
CA PRO A 543 -8.76 49.72 1.33
C PRO A 543 -8.66 48.21 1.59
N VAL A 544 -9.00 47.40 0.59
CA VAL A 544 -8.93 45.94 0.75
C VAL A 544 -7.50 45.47 1.03
N ALA A 545 -7.37 44.35 1.75
CA ALA A 545 -6.13 43.75 2.21
C ALA A 545 -5.29 44.65 3.15
N SER A 546 -5.93 45.56 3.89
CA SER A 546 -5.25 46.40 4.90
C SER A 546 -4.91 45.65 6.20
N PHE A 547 -5.60 44.55 6.48
CA PHE A 547 -5.48 43.78 7.73
C PHE A 547 -4.84 42.41 7.52
N GLN A 548 -4.49 41.72 8.61
CA GLN A 548 -3.86 40.40 8.54
C GLN A 548 -4.78 39.37 7.86
N VAL A 549 -4.17 38.45 7.10
CA VAL A 549 -4.89 37.28 6.59
C VAL A 549 -5.28 36.33 7.73
N ASN A 550 -6.41 35.65 7.57
CA ASN A 550 -6.74 34.50 8.41
C ASN A 550 -5.97 33.23 7.99
N ALA A 551 -6.17 32.12 8.70
CA ALA A 551 -5.45 30.87 8.45
C ALA A 551 -5.72 30.22 7.07
N PHE A 552 -6.72 30.69 6.32
CA PHE A 552 -7.00 30.27 4.94
C PHE A 552 -6.46 31.25 3.88
N GLY A 553 -5.75 32.31 4.28
CA GLY A 553 -5.17 33.30 3.36
C GLY A 553 -6.15 34.37 2.87
N LEU A 554 -7.26 34.58 3.59
CA LEU A 554 -8.29 35.57 3.26
C LEU A 554 -8.13 36.83 4.10
N HIS A 555 -8.24 38.00 3.48
CA HIS A 555 -8.32 39.29 4.16
C HIS A 555 -9.77 39.69 4.43
N ASP A 556 -9.97 40.54 5.43
CA ASP A 556 -11.18 41.36 5.64
C ASP A 556 -12.49 40.57 5.75
N MET A 557 -12.44 39.26 6.03
CA MET A 557 -13.62 38.41 6.26
C MET A 557 -14.46 38.91 7.46
N ALA A 558 -13.81 39.60 8.40
CA ALA A 558 -14.38 40.15 9.62
C ALA A 558 -14.22 41.67 9.60
N GLY A 559 -15.33 42.39 9.74
CA GLY A 559 -15.32 43.86 9.75
C GLY A 559 -15.28 44.43 8.34
N ASN A 560 -14.67 45.60 8.18
CA ASN A 560 -14.62 46.35 6.91
C ASN A 560 -16.00 46.56 6.27
N LEU A 561 -16.43 45.75 5.30
CA LEU A 561 -17.82 45.72 4.82
C LEU A 561 -18.52 44.42 5.17
N SER A 562 -19.83 44.51 5.42
CA SER A 562 -20.68 43.32 5.49
C SER A 562 -20.94 42.81 4.10
N GLU A 563 -20.96 41.49 3.94
CA GLU A 563 -20.92 40.91 2.61
C GLU A 563 -22.20 40.18 2.24
N TRP A 564 -22.70 40.45 1.04
CA TRP A 564 -23.79 39.68 0.44
C TRP A 564 -23.39 38.22 0.22
N VAL A 565 -24.23 37.30 0.69
CA VAL A 565 -24.14 35.87 0.36
C VAL A 565 -25.31 35.44 -0.54
N ALA A 566 -25.21 34.25 -1.12
CA ALA A 566 -26.21 33.67 -2.02
C ALA A 566 -27.54 33.35 -1.29
N ASP A 567 -27.52 33.15 0.01
CA ASP A 567 -28.65 32.63 0.79
C ASP A 567 -29.81 33.62 0.94
N CYS A 568 -31.02 33.06 0.97
CA CYS A 568 -32.21 33.76 1.40
C CYS A 568 -32.28 33.80 2.93
N TRP A 569 -32.83 34.89 3.48
CA TRP A 569 -32.96 35.01 4.93
C TRP A 569 -33.95 33.97 5.50
N HIS A 570 -33.51 33.28 6.55
CA HIS A 570 -34.32 32.35 7.35
C HIS A 570 -34.15 32.67 8.83
N ALA A 571 -35.23 32.64 9.61
CA ALA A 571 -35.25 33.08 11.01
C ALA A 571 -34.64 32.08 12.02
N SER A 572 -34.05 30.97 11.57
CA SER A 572 -33.20 30.04 12.33
C SER A 572 -32.52 29.06 11.36
N TYR A 573 -31.50 28.31 11.80
CA TYR A 573 -30.87 27.22 11.03
C TYR A 573 -31.63 25.88 11.10
N ARG A 574 -32.87 25.87 11.61
CA ARG A 574 -33.70 24.64 11.59
C ARG A 574 -33.99 24.24 10.13
N ARG A 575 -33.39 23.13 9.70
CA ARG A 575 -33.38 22.60 8.31
C ARG A 575 -32.46 23.36 7.34
N ALA A 576 -31.42 24.03 7.84
CA ALA A 576 -30.34 24.52 6.98
C ALA A 576 -29.62 23.34 6.27
N PRO A 577 -29.11 23.53 5.03
CA PRO A 577 -28.30 22.52 4.35
C PRO A 577 -26.99 22.22 5.10
N SER A 578 -26.59 20.95 5.13
CA SER A 578 -25.38 20.48 5.83
C SER A 578 -24.18 20.19 4.88
N ASP A 579 -24.34 20.45 3.60
CA ASP A 579 -23.38 20.19 2.51
C ASP A 579 -22.76 21.47 1.91
N GLY A 580 -23.05 22.63 2.53
CA GLY A 580 -22.48 23.92 2.16
C GLY A 580 -23.19 24.64 1.00
N VAL A 581 -24.25 24.08 0.42
CA VAL A 581 -25.03 24.77 -0.62
C VAL A 581 -25.81 25.96 -0.06
N ALA A 582 -26.05 26.98 -0.89
CA ALA A 582 -26.82 28.15 -0.49
C ALA A 582 -28.30 27.80 -0.26
N TRP A 583 -28.85 28.22 0.89
CA TRP A 583 -30.26 28.05 1.23
C TRP A 583 -31.13 29.06 0.48
N PHE A 584 -31.41 28.76 -0.78
CA PHE A 584 -32.06 29.66 -1.72
C PHE A 584 -33.52 29.27 -2.00
N ASN A 585 -34.43 30.25 -1.87
CA ASN A 585 -35.83 30.14 -2.26
C ASN A 585 -36.13 31.13 -3.40
N PRO A 586 -36.66 30.69 -4.56
CA PRO A 586 -37.01 31.59 -5.66
C PRO A 586 -37.93 32.73 -5.23
N GLY A 587 -37.58 33.96 -5.63
CA GLY A 587 -38.36 35.16 -5.32
C GLY A 587 -38.21 35.72 -3.90
N CYS A 588 -37.28 35.20 -3.08
CA CYS A 588 -37.05 35.74 -1.74
C CYS A 588 -36.63 37.24 -1.81
N ARG A 589 -37.28 38.07 -1.00
CA ARG A 589 -37.04 39.52 -0.95
C ARG A 589 -35.91 39.92 -0.02
N SER A 590 -35.64 39.10 0.99
CA SER A 590 -34.59 39.32 1.98
C SER A 590 -33.46 38.32 1.80
N ARG A 591 -32.23 38.82 1.79
CA ARG A 591 -30.98 38.05 1.67
C ARG A 591 -30.14 38.25 2.92
N VAL A 592 -29.19 37.35 3.12
CA VAL A 592 -28.29 37.40 4.28
C VAL A 592 -27.07 38.28 3.97
N ILE A 593 -26.62 39.04 4.96
CA ILE A 593 -25.26 39.60 5.00
C ILE A 593 -24.48 39.01 6.20
N ARG A 594 -23.16 38.86 6.03
CA ARG A 594 -22.22 38.29 7.02
C ARG A 594 -21.00 39.21 7.25
N GLY A 595 -20.12 38.83 8.18
CA GLY A 595 -18.80 39.46 8.42
C GLY A 595 -18.76 40.63 9.41
N GLY A 596 -19.87 41.36 9.59
CA GLY A 596 -19.85 42.65 10.29
C GLY A 596 -19.34 43.76 9.36
N ASN A 597 -19.10 44.97 9.85
CA ASN A 597 -18.52 46.10 9.09
C ASN A 597 -17.86 47.11 10.04
N TRP A 598 -17.16 48.08 9.46
CA TRP A 598 -16.46 49.18 10.16
C TRP A 598 -17.29 49.96 11.21
N ALA A 599 -18.62 49.97 11.08
CA ALA A 599 -19.54 50.66 11.98
C ALA A 599 -20.41 49.71 12.83
N ASN A 600 -20.09 48.41 12.88
CA ASN A 600 -20.80 47.44 13.72
C ASN A 600 -20.31 47.45 15.17
N ALA A 601 -21.23 47.16 16.09
CA ALA A 601 -20.91 46.91 17.49
C ALA A 601 -20.18 45.56 17.69
N PRO A 602 -19.44 45.38 18.80
CA PRO A 602 -18.78 44.12 19.17
C PRO A 602 -19.67 42.87 19.13
N GLU A 603 -20.97 42.97 19.41
CA GLU A 603 -21.90 41.83 19.34
C GLU A 603 -22.20 41.38 17.91
N GLN A 604 -21.91 42.23 16.92
CA GLN A 604 -22.20 42.05 15.49
C GLN A 604 -20.95 41.63 14.69
N THR A 605 -19.80 41.55 15.35
CA THR A 605 -18.53 41.05 14.80
C THR A 605 -18.31 39.55 15.11
N ARG A 606 -19.25 38.91 15.82
CA ARG A 606 -19.17 37.48 16.16
C ARG A 606 -19.16 36.62 14.90
N ALA A 607 -18.45 35.50 14.95
CA ALA A 607 -18.31 34.59 13.80
C ALA A 607 -19.67 34.09 13.30
N ALA A 608 -20.60 33.80 14.21
CA ALA A 608 -21.97 33.37 13.91
C ALA A 608 -22.93 34.51 13.48
N TRP A 609 -22.53 35.78 13.56
CA TRP A 609 -23.44 36.90 13.33
C TRP A 609 -23.90 37.00 11.87
N ARG A 610 -25.21 37.19 11.69
CA ARG A 610 -25.90 37.30 10.41
C ARG A 610 -27.01 38.35 10.50
N GLN A 611 -27.31 39.01 9.38
CA GLN A 611 -28.42 39.98 9.32
C GLN A 611 -29.23 39.84 8.03
N SER A 612 -30.54 40.03 8.18
CA SER A 612 -31.50 40.14 7.07
C SER A 612 -31.39 41.53 6.43
N GLN A 613 -31.29 41.59 5.11
CA GLN A 613 -31.39 42.84 4.35
C GLN A 613 -32.29 42.65 3.13
N ASP A 614 -33.05 43.70 2.78
CA ASP A 614 -33.85 43.68 1.53
C ASP A 614 -32.90 43.63 0.31
N SER A 615 -33.24 42.78 -0.67
CA SER A 615 -32.44 42.50 -1.86
C SER A 615 -32.19 43.72 -2.76
N ASP A 616 -32.99 44.79 -2.67
CA ASP A 616 -32.75 46.05 -3.36
C ASP A 616 -31.95 47.06 -2.51
N THR A 617 -31.47 46.70 -1.31
CA THR A 617 -30.69 47.58 -0.44
C THR A 617 -29.37 47.99 -1.09
N THR A 618 -28.99 49.25 -0.92
CA THR A 618 -27.65 49.77 -1.27
C THR A 618 -27.18 50.63 -0.11
N ASN A 619 -25.96 50.40 0.41
CA ASN A 619 -25.47 51.02 1.63
C ASN A 619 -23.94 51.14 1.64
N ALA A 620 -23.41 52.15 2.32
CA ALA A 620 -21.99 52.38 2.62
C ALA A 620 -21.32 51.29 3.52
N ARG A 621 -22.08 50.32 4.00
CA ARG A 621 -21.61 49.23 4.87
C ARG A 621 -21.69 47.84 4.23
N ILE A 622 -22.16 47.73 2.99
CA ILE A 622 -22.43 46.44 2.35
C ILE A 622 -21.72 46.35 1.00
N GLY A 623 -20.85 45.35 0.89
CA GLY A 623 -20.14 44.95 -0.32
C GLY A 623 -20.33 43.45 -0.60
N PHE A 624 -19.36 42.82 -1.27
CA PHE A 624 -19.34 41.38 -1.53
C PHE A 624 -17.97 40.89 -2.00
N ARG A 625 -17.67 39.62 -1.74
CA ARG A 625 -16.65 38.82 -2.43
C ARG A 625 -17.28 37.69 -3.23
N LEU A 626 -16.46 36.97 -3.99
CA LEU A 626 -16.88 35.85 -4.84
C LEU A 626 -16.26 34.52 -4.40
N VAL A 627 -16.91 33.43 -4.79
CA VAL A 627 -16.34 32.10 -4.83
C VAL A 627 -16.42 31.50 -6.23
N ARG A 628 -15.58 30.50 -6.48
CA ARG A 628 -15.46 29.80 -7.75
C ARG A 628 -15.19 28.31 -7.49
N GLY A 629 -15.87 27.45 -8.24
CA GLY A 629 -15.58 26.01 -8.23
C GLY A 629 -14.16 25.71 -8.69
N ILE A 630 -13.56 24.62 -8.22
CA ILE A 630 -12.20 24.17 -8.57
C ILE A 630 -12.22 22.91 -9.44
#